data_AF-A0A7T7M9N9-F1
#
_entry.id   AF-A0A7T7M9N9-F1
#
_cell.length_a   1.000
_cell.length_b   1.000
_cell.length_c   1.000
_cell.angle_alpha   90.00
_cell.angle_beta   90.00
_cell.angle_gamma   90.00
#
_symmetry.space_group_name_H-M   'P 1'
#
loop_
_entity.id
_entity.type
_entity.pdbx_description
1 polymer ?
#
loop_
_entity_poly.entity_id
_entity_poly.type
_entity_poly.pdbx_seq_one_letter_code
_entity_poly.pdbx_strand_id
1 'polypeptide(L)'
;MRAAGEVVERWAVSAQRLRGDVLLFPDAGPSGAAAGPSADFCLRRGLCELVERDAVMRGWYLGEGVHLLPSAQVDSALTGAGAATRGLKEVLQRLLERGVELRLLALPSRCTELTAVMCVLVDPQEQVVACGLGCAVNPGRGVRSAFREACQILDLYAALREVGGRPSRPATVRSDADRAIWWGAEGNLAAFEAWLAGLPSGPQALEPAMFSWKELLVSSSFTELTDTLPAVVRDAGWHAGRVENSTLVPLIMDERGTMGKRLTQASYHGLPHPVL
;
A
#
# COMPACT_ATOMS: atom_id res chain seq x y z
N MET A 1 -5.72 -13.26 14.67
CA MET A 1 -6.67 -12.29 14.06
C MET A 1 -6.15 -11.70 12.75
N ARG A 2 -4.97 -11.06 12.69
CA ARG A 2 -4.46 -10.44 11.44
C ARG A 2 -4.27 -11.43 10.26
N ALA A 3 -3.63 -12.58 10.51
CA ALA A 3 -3.46 -13.64 9.51
C ALA A 3 -4.80 -14.28 9.04
N ALA A 4 -5.84 -14.25 9.87
CA ALA A 4 -7.18 -14.70 9.46
C ALA A 4 -7.89 -13.65 8.60
N GLY A 5 -7.69 -12.35 8.89
CA GLY A 5 -8.18 -11.25 8.07
C GLY A 5 -7.62 -11.27 6.65
N GLU A 6 -6.30 -11.47 6.48
CA GLU A 6 -5.64 -11.54 5.17
C GLU A 6 -6.14 -12.71 4.30
N VAL A 7 -6.41 -13.87 4.91
CA VAL A 7 -7.00 -15.02 4.21
C VAL A 7 -8.43 -14.71 3.75
N VAL A 8 -9.21 -14.02 4.58
CA VAL A 8 -10.59 -13.64 4.27
C VAL A 8 -10.66 -12.48 3.25
N GLU A 9 -9.67 -11.59 3.23
CA GLU A 9 -9.54 -10.54 2.20
C GLU A 9 -9.25 -11.15 0.82
N ARG A 10 -8.34 -12.13 0.75
CA ARG A 10 -8.11 -12.91 -0.49
C ARG A 10 -9.34 -13.72 -0.91
N TRP A 11 -10.12 -14.18 0.06
CA TRP A 11 -11.40 -14.83 -0.20
C TRP A 11 -12.42 -13.86 -0.80
N ALA A 12 -12.55 -12.65 -0.27
CA ALA A 12 -13.47 -11.63 -0.78
C ALA A 12 -13.21 -11.30 -2.27
N VAL A 13 -11.95 -11.21 -2.69
CA VAL A 13 -11.59 -11.03 -4.11
C VAL A 13 -12.07 -12.19 -4.99
N SER A 14 -11.93 -13.41 -4.49
CA SER A 14 -12.35 -14.63 -5.21
C SER A 14 -13.87 -14.79 -5.23
N ALA A 15 -14.53 -14.51 -4.11
CA ALA A 15 -15.96 -14.60 -3.93
C ALA A 15 -16.73 -13.59 -4.80
N GLN A 16 -16.19 -12.38 -4.97
CA GLN A 16 -16.82 -11.37 -5.81
C GLN A 16 -16.78 -11.76 -7.30
N ARG A 17 -15.71 -12.44 -7.75
CA ARG A 17 -15.66 -13.03 -9.12
C ARG A 17 -16.73 -14.10 -9.32
N LEU A 18 -17.08 -14.84 -8.27
CA LEU A 18 -18.11 -15.90 -8.32
C LEU A 18 -19.54 -15.36 -8.33
N ARG A 19 -19.78 -14.18 -7.75
CA ARG A 19 -21.10 -13.54 -7.79
C ARG A 19 -21.48 -12.94 -9.14
N GLY A 20 -20.49 -12.64 -9.99
CA GLY A 20 -20.72 -12.14 -11.35
C GLY A 20 -21.15 -10.66 -11.42
N ASP A 21 -21.13 -9.95 -10.29
CA ASP A 21 -21.43 -8.51 -10.26
C ASP A 21 -20.36 -7.72 -11.02
N VAL A 22 -20.78 -6.69 -11.77
CA VAL A 22 -19.87 -5.80 -12.49
C VAL A 22 -19.13 -4.94 -11.48
N LEU A 23 -17.82 -5.16 -11.35
CA LEU A 23 -16.93 -4.36 -10.51
C LEU A 23 -16.72 -2.98 -11.13
N LEU A 24 -16.73 -1.95 -10.29
CA LEU A 24 -16.19 -0.66 -10.68
C LEU A 24 -14.69 -0.78 -10.99
N PHE A 25 -14.02 -1.69 -10.29
CA PHE A 25 -12.58 -1.92 -10.42
C PHE A 25 -12.22 -3.37 -10.80
N PRO A 26 -12.33 -3.75 -12.08
CA PRO A 26 -12.09 -5.14 -12.51
C PRO A 26 -10.65 -5.64 -12.29
N ASP A 27 -9.67 -4.73 -12.33
CA ASP A 27 -8.23 -5.06 -12.22
C ASP A 27 -7.60 -4.71 -10.84
N ALA A 28 -8.40 -4.28 -9.86
CA ALA A 28 -7.91 -3.66 -8.62
C ALA A 28 -7.37 -4.61 -7.52
N GLY A 29 -7.32 -5.91 -7.79
CA GLY A 29 -6.89 -6.89 -6.81
C GLY A 29 -7.68 -6.78 -5.49
N PRO A 30 -7.02 -6.86 -4.32
CA PRO A 30 -7.67 -6.83 -3.00
C PRO A 30 -8.09 -5.43 -2.53
N SER A 31 -7.87 -4.37 -3.31
CA SER A 31 -8.20 -3.00 -2.88
C SER A 31 -9.65 -2.87 -2.42
N GLY A 32 -9.82 -2.38 -1.19
CA GLY A 32 -11.12 -2.15 -0.55
C GLY A 32 -11.76 -3.38 0.07
N ALA A 33 -11.15 -4.57 -0.03
CA ALA A 33 -11.60 -5.76 0.66
C ALA A 33 -11.25 -5.68 2.15
N ALA A 34 -12.15 -6.12 3.02
CA ALA A 34 -11.90 -6.15 4.45
C ALA A 34 -12.70 -7.27 5.12
N ALA A 35 -12.16 -7.75 6.25
CA ALA A 35 -12.80 -8.73 7.11
C ALA A 35 -12.73 -8.31 8.58
N GLY A 36 -13.77 -8.62 9.36
CA GLY A 36 -13.80 -8.23 10.76
C GLY A 36 -15.12 -8.54 11.48
N PRO A 37 -15.35 -7.93 12.66
CA PRO A 37 -16.47 -8.30 13.54
C PRO A 37 -17.84 -7.77 13.10
N SER A 38 -17.92 -6.91 12.08
CA SER A 38 -19.18 -6.37 11.58
C SER A 38 -19.04 -5.83 10.16
N ALA A 39 -20.16 -5.69 9.45
CA ALA A 39 -20.20 -5.05 8.13
C ALA A 39 -19.70 -3.58 8.17
N ASP A 40 -20.10 -2.78 9.18
CA ASP A 40 -19.63 -1.39 9.34
C ASP A 40 -18.10 -1.34 9.58
N PHE A 41 -17.54 -2.29 10.34
CA PHE A 41 -16.10 -2.40 10.48
C PHE A 41 -15.43 -2.67 9.13
N CYS A 42 -15.93 -3.62 8.35
CA CYS A 42 -15.40 -3.95 7.03
C CYS A 42 -15.48 -2.76 6.07
N LEU A 43 -16.61 -2.05 6.04
CA LEU A 43 -16.76 -0.82 5.26
C LEU A 43 -15.72 0.23 5.65
N ARG A 44 -15.60 0.57 6.94
CA ARG A 44 -14.64 1.59 7.38
C ARG A 44 -13.20 1.17 7.12
N ARG A 45 -12.87 -0.11 7.32
CA ARG A 45 -11.52 -0.61 7.10
C ARG A 45 -11.17 -0.62 5.61
N GLY A 46 -12.06 -1.14 4.76
CA GLY A 46 -11.87 -1.17 3.31
C GLY A 46 -11.78 0.23 2.71
N LEU A 47 -12.58 1.20 3.20
CA LEU A 47 -12.49 2.58 2.75
C LEU A 47 -11.17 3.24 3.18
N CYS A 48 -10.71 2.99 4.40
CA CYS A 48 -9.43 3.48 4.89
C CYS A 48 -8.26 2.96 4.03
N GLU A 49 -8.32 1.68 3.63
CA GLU A 49 -7.36 1.11 2.69
C GLU A 49 -7.49 1.72 1.28
N LEU A 50 -8.70 1.92 0.74
CA LEU A 50 -8.85 2.57 -0.56
C LEU A 50 -8.25 3.98 -0.59
N VAL A 51 -8.38 4.75 0.49
CA VAL A 51 -7.74 6.07 0.61
C VAL A 51 -6.20 5.94 0.60
N GLU A 52 -5.67 4.91 1.26
CA GLU A 52 -4.23 4.59 1.23
C GLU A 52 -3.76 4.25 -0.19
N ARG A 53 -4.49 3.38 -0.88
CA ARG A 53 -4.18 2.97 -2.26
C ARG A 53 -4.29 4.14 -3.24
N ASP A 54 -5.30 5.01 -3.10
CA ASP A 54 -5.41 6.23 -3.92
C ASP A 54 -4.19 7.14 -3.73
N ALA A 55 -3.80 7.38 -2.48
CA ALA A 55 -2.68 8.26 -2.16
C ALA A 55 -1.37 7.75 -2.77
N VAL A 56 -1.08 6.44 -2.68
CA VAL A 56 0.14 5.88 -3.28
C VAL A 56 0.07 5.81 -4.81
N MET A 57 -1.09 5.51 -5.41
CA MET A 57 -1.19 5.44 -6.87
C MET A 57 -1.02 6.83 -7.50
N ARG A 58 -1.65 7.85 -6.94
CA ARG A 58 -1.45 9.22 -7.42
C ARG A 58 -0.04 9.71 -7.10
N GLY A 59 0.44 9.48 -5.87
CA GLY A 59 1.78 9.89 -5.47
C GLY A 59 2.88 9.24 -6.30
N TRP A 60 2.78 7.95 -6.58
CA TRP A 60 3.76 7.22 -7.38
C TRP A 60 3.76 7.70 -8.82
N TYR A 61 2.64 7.54 -9.53
CA TYR A 61 2.60 7.78 -10.97
C TYR A 61 2.62 9.26 -11.33
N LEU A 62 1.96 10.12 -10.57
CA LEU A 62 1.88 11.55 -10.89
C LEU A 62 2.96 12.38 -10.16
N GLY A 63 3.53 11.86 -9.07
CA GLY A 63 4.55 12.56 -8.27
C GLY A 63 4.00 13.73 -7.44
N GLU A 64 2.75 14.12 -7.67
CA GLU A 64 2.18 15.33 -7.09
C GLU A 64 1.90 15.17 -5.59
N GLY A 65 2.28 16.18 -4.80
CA GLY A 65 2.04 16.21 -3.34
C GLY A 65 2.93 15.25 -2.53
N VAL A 66 3.81 14.49 -3.19
CA VAL A 66 4.78 13.63 -2.51
C VAL A 66 5.96 14.46 -2.02
N HIS A 67 6.32 14.30 -0.75
CA HIS A 67 7.52 14.93 -0.19
C HIS A 67 8.14 14.08 0.91
N LEU A 68 9.47 14.16 1.01
CA LEU A 68 10.23 13.53 2.08
C LEU A 68 9.90 14.21 3.42
N LEU A 69 9.64 13.39 4.43
CA LEU A 69 9.47 13.85 5.80
C LEU A 69 10.83 13.94 6.51
N PRO A 70 11.08 14.98 7.33
CA PRO A 70 12.31 15.12 8.08
C PRO A 70 12.56 13.94 9.03
N SER A 71 13.82 13.55 9.24
CA SER A 71 14.21 12.43 10.11
C SER A 71 13.67 12.54 11.55
N ALA A 72 13.55 13.77 12.07
CA ALA A 72 12.97 14.00 13.40
C ALA A 72 11.50 13.50 13.53
N GLN A 73 10.73 13.54 12.44
CA GLN A 73 9.36 13.01 12.44
C GLN A 73 9.35 11.47 12.45
N VAL A 74 10.33 10.86 11.77
CA VAL A 74 10.55 9.41 11.76
C VAL A 74 10.88 8.93 13.18
N ASP A 75 11.83 9.59 13.84
CA ASP A 75 12.26 9.25 15.19
C ASP A 75 11.12 9.35 16.19
N SER A 76 10.35 10.45 16.15
CA SER A 76 9.19 10.63 17.04
C SER A 76 8.15 9.51 16.89
N ALA A 77 7.86 9.10 15.65
CA ALA A 77 6.84 8.09 15.37
C ALA A 77 7.23 6.66 15.74
N LEU A 78 8.52 6.32 15.58
CA LEU A 78 9.05 4.95 15.77
C LEU A 78 9.74 4.74 17.13
N THR A 79 10.27 5.79 17.75
CA THR A 79 11.07 5.70 18.97
C THR A 79 10.41 6.31 20.21
N GLY A 80 9.19 6.86 20.07
CA GLY A 80 8.42 7.40 21.19
C GLY A 80 8.21 6.41 22.34
N ALA A 81 7.98 6.92 23.55
CA ALA A 81 7.82 6.10 24.75
C ALA A 81 6.50 5.29 24.70
N GLY A 82 6.61 3.96 24.58
CA GLY A 82 5.45 3.06 24.62
C GLY A 82 5.80 1.60 24.37
N ALA A 83 4.96 0.68 24.84
CA ALA A 83 5.15 -0.75 24.57
C ALA A 83 5.06 -1.09 23.07
N ALA A 84 4.21 -0.36 22.33
CA ALA A 84 3.98 -0.56 20.90
C ALA A 84 5.15 -0.13 19.99
N THR A 85 6.10 0.65 20.51
CA THR A 85 7.25 1.21 19.76
C THR A 85 8.57 0.55 20.14
N ARG A 86 8.68 -0.08 21.33
CA ARG A 86 9.94 -0.67 21.81
C ARG A 86 10.54 -1.68 20.83
N GLY A 87 9.75 -2.64 20.35
CA GLY A 87 10.23 -3.63 19.37
C GLY A 87 10.59 -3.01 18.01
N LEU A 88 9.87 -1.96 17.58
CA LEU A 88 10.16 -1.29 16.31
C LEU A 88 11.46 -0.48 16.38
N LYS A 89 11.74 0.14 17.53
CA LYS A 89 13.00 0.86 17.78
C LYS A 89 14.21 -0.07 17.66
N GLU A 90 14.14 -1.25 18.27
CA GLU A 90 15.23 -2.23 18.19
C GLU A 90 15.46 -2.73 16.77
N VAL A 91 14.38 -3.00 16.02
CA VAL A 91 14.46 -3.39 14.60
C VAL A 91 15.09 -2.27 13.77
N LEU A 92 14.62 -1.03 13.93
CA LEU A 92 15.19 0.12 13.24
C LEU A 92 16.69 0.27 13.53
N GLN A 93 17.08 0.19 14.79
CA GLN A 93 18.49 0.31 15.18
C GLN A 93 19.36 -0.75 14.50
N ARG A 94 18.93 -2.02 14.45
CA ARG A 94 19.66 -3.09 13.76
C ARG A 94 19.75 -2.87 12.25
N LEU A 95 18.72 -2.31 11.63
CA LEU A 95 18.73 -1.96 10.21
C LEU A 95 19.74 -0.84 9.94
N LEU A 96 19.72 0.22 10.75
CA LEU A 96 20.67 1.33 10.65
C LEU A 96 22.13 0.87 10.87
N GLU A 97 22.37 0.00 11.86
CA GLU A 97 23.69 -0.60 12.13
C GLU A 97 24.22 -1.44 10.95
N ARG A 98 23.32 -2.02 10.15
CA ARG A 98 23.65 -2.74 8.90
C ARG A 98 23.83 -1.81 7.69
N GLY A 99 23.59 -0.51 7.85
CA GLY A 99 23.67 0.47 6.76
C GLY A 99 22.40 0.57 5.92
N VAL A 100 21.26 0.04 6.39
CA VAL A 100 19.95 0.25 5.76
C VAL A 100 19.47 1.66 6.11
N GLU A 101 19.09 2.42 5.11
CA GLU A 101 18.51 3.75 5.27
C GLU A 101 16.99 3.67 5.40
N LEU A 102 16.43 4.48 6.28
CA LEU A 102 14.99 4.68 6.39
C LEU A 102 14.60 6.04 5.82
N ARG A 103 13.71 6.04 4.83
CA ARG A 103 13.11 7.24 4.25
C ARG A 103 11.60 7.21 4.44
N LEU A 104 11.02 8.34 4.78
CA LEU A 104 9.58 8.46 4.97
C LEU A 104 9.05 9.52 4.01
N LEU A 105 7.99 9.19 3.29
CA LEU A 105 7.32 10.09 2.36
C LEU A 105 5.89 10.32 2.80
N ALA A 106 5.47 11.58 2.80
CA ALA A 106 4.06 11.92 2.83
C ALA A 106 3.46 11.71 1.44
N LEU A 107 2.27 11.13 1.39
CA LEU A 107 1.52 10.89 0.18
C LEU A 107 0.31 11.84 0.10
N PRO A 108 -0.16 12.19 -1.10
CA PRO A 108 -1.31 13.09 -1.27
C PRO A 108 -2.59 12.38 -0.86
N SER A 109 -3.02 12.43 0.41
CA SER A 109 -4.31 11.88 0.82
C SER A 109 -5.48 12.72 0.28
N ARG A 110 -6.57 12.09 -0.18
CA ARG A 110 -7.84 12.78 -0.51
C ARG A 110 -8.79 12.94 0.67
N CYS A 111 -8.46 12.38 1.83
CA CYS A 111 -9.27 12.46 3.03
C CYS A 111 -8.64 13.47 4.00
N THR A 112 -9.38 14.50 4.38
CA THR A 112 -8.86 15.58 5.24
C THR A 112 -8.52 15.10 6.65
N GLU A 113 -9.09 13.98 7.09
CA GLU A 113 -8.89 13.39 8.40
C GLU A 113 -7.84 12.26 8.42
N LEU A 114 -7.32 11.83 7.27
CA LEU A 114 -6.37 10.72 7.17
C LEU A 114 -5.05 11.17 6.56
N THR A 115 -3.95 10.84 7.25
CA THR A 115 -2.60 11.00 6.73
C THR A 115 -2.13 9.69 6.13
N ALA A 116 -1.71 9.73 4.86
CA ALA A 116 -1.11 8.61 4.15
C ALA A 116 0.42 8.80 4.08
N VAL A 117 1.17 7.76 4.40
CA VAL A 117 2.63 7.76 4.37
C VAL A 117 3.17 6.50 3.70
N MET A 118 4.32 6.63 3.05
CA MET A 118 5.13 5.52 2.54
C MET A 118 6.44 5.46 3.31
N CYS A 119 6.71 4.32 3.93
CA CYS A 119 7.98 4.01 4.54
C CYS A 119 8.84 3.24 3.54
N VAL A 120 10.07 3.69 3.31
CA VAL A 120 11.00 3.06 2.37
C VAL A 120 12.27 2.69 3.12
N LEU A 121 12.58 1.39 3.12
CA LEU A 121 13.86 0.85 3.55
C LEU A 121 14.74 0.66 2.33
N VAL A 122 15.88 1.33 2.32
CA VAL A 122 16.88 1.22 1.25
C VAL A 122 18.08 0.48 1.81
N ASP A 123 18.40 -0.66 1.23
CA ASP A 123 19.63 -1.39 1.53
C ASP A 123 20.61 -1.20 0.35
N PRO A 124 21.62 -0.32 0.47
CA PRO A 124 22.56 -0.06 -0.62
C PRO A 124 23.49 -1.24 -0.90
N GLN A 125 23.80 -2.06 0.11
CA GLN A 125 24.69 -3.21 -0.05
C GLN A 125 23.98 -4.30 -0.85
N GLU A 126 22.73 -4.59 -0.47
CA GLU A 126 21.91 -5.57 -1.15
C GLU A 126 21.24 -5.01 -2.41
N GLN A 127 21.30 -3.70 -2.65
CA GLN A 127 20.63 -3.00 -3.75
C GLN A 127 19.11 -3.30 -3.74
N VAL A 128 18.48 -3.16 -2.57
CA VAL A 128 17.05 -3.42 -2.32
C VAL A 128 16.34 -2.15 -1.92
N VAL A 129 15.10 -2.01 -2.39
CA VAL A 129 14.15 -0.98 -1.96
C VAL A 129 12.88 -1.67 -1.51
N ALA A 130 12.55 -1.59 -0.23
CA ALA A 130 11.37 -2.19 0.36
C ALA A 130 10.42 -1.10 0.87
N CYS A 131 9.18 -1.13 0.40
CA CYS A 131 8.18 -0.12 0.70
C CYS A 131 7.06 -0.71 1.57
N GLY A 132 6.45 0.13 2.40
CA GLY A 132 5.21 -0.19 3.11
C GLY A 132 4.35 1.05 3.28
N LEU A 133 3.05 0.88 3.46
CA LEU A 133 2.10 1.97 3.51
C LEU A 133 1.43 2.11 4.88
N GLY A 134 0.96 3.32 5.14
CA GLY A 134 0.20 3.57 6.33
C GLY A 134 -0.74 4.74 6.16
N CYS A 135 -2.02 4.48 6.38
CA CYS A 135 -3.07 5.47 6.40
C CYS A 135 -3.77 5.49 7.76
N ALA A 136 -3.74 6.63 8.45
CA ALA A 136 -4.37 6.76 9.76
C ALA A 136 -4.67 8.23 10.12
N VAL A 137 -5.64 8.42 11.01
CA VAL A 137 -5.93 9.72 11.64
C VAL A 137 -4.74 10.20 12.48
N ASN A 138 -4.05 9.27 13.14
CA ASN A 138 -2.82 9.55 13.86
C ASN A 138 -1.61 9.20 12.96
N PRO A 139 -0.80 10.19 12.52
CA PRO A 139 0.31 9.95 11.60
C PRO A 139 1.31 8.92 12.14
N GLY A 140 1.62 8.94 13.45
CA GLY A 140 2.53 7.97 14.06
C GLY A 140 2.03 6.53 13.98
N ARG A 141 0.70 6.30 14.00
CA ARG A 141 0.13 4.98 13.75
C ARG A 141 0.33 4.54 12.30
N GLY A 142 0.15 5.46 11.35
CA GLY A 142 0.42 5.23 9.92
C GLY A 142 1.88 4.82 9.70
N VAL A 143 2.83 5.62 10.21
CA VAL A 143 4.28 5.33 10.11
C VAL A 143 4.64 3.96 10.67
N ARG A 144 4.09 3.58 11.83
CA ARG A 144 4.34 2.24 12.40
C ARG A 144 3.75 1.09 11.59
N SER A 145 2.63 1.30 10.88
CA SER A 145 2.12 0.29 9.94
C SER A 145 3.05 0.17 8.74
N ALA A 146 3.36 1.31 8.13
CA ALA A 146 4.22 1.40 6.95
C ALA A 146 5.60 0.79 7.19
N PHE A 147 6.21 1.06 8.35
CA PHE A 147 7.51 0.49 8.70
C PHE A 147 7.47 -1.03 8.86
N ARG A 148 6.40 -1.58 9.46
CA ARG A 148 6.26 -3.04 9.58
C ARG A 148 6.08 -3.70 8.22
N GLU A 149 5.27 -3.11 7.36
CA GLU A 149 5.06 -3.60 5.99
C GLU A 149 6.38 -3.54 5.18
N ALA A 150 7.13 -2.43 5.28
CA ALA A 150 8.44 -2.33 4.64
C ALA A 150 9.42 -3.41 5.13
N CYS A 151 9.41 -3.75 6.43
CA CYS A 151 10.21 -4.86 6.96
C CYS A 151 9.76 -6.21 6.36
N GLN A 152 8.46 -6.46 6.24
CA GLN A 152 7.93 -7.68 5.64
C GLN A 152 8.35 -7.82 4.16
N ILE A 153 8.39 -6.71 3.41
CA ILE A 153 8.88 -6.70 2.04
C ILE A 153 10.40 -6.92 1.97
N LEU A 154 11.16 -6.38 2.93
CA LEU A 154 12.60 -6.65 3.04
C LEU A 154 12.87 -8.14 3.29
N ASP A 155 12.11 -8.78 4.19
CA ASP A 155 12.17 -10.21 4.46
C ASP A 155 11.77 -11.04 3.22
N LEU A 156 10.75 -10.60 2.47
CA LEU A 156 10.36 -11.23 1.20
C LEU A 156 11.53 -11.24 0.20
N TYR A 157 12.25 -10.13 0.05
CA TYR A 157 13.40 -10.09 -0.87
C TYR A 157 14.56 -10.96 -0.40
N ALA A 158 14.81 -11.03 0.91
CA ALA A 158 15.80 -11.96 1.46
C ALA A 158 15.44 -13.41 1.13
N ALA A 159 14.18 -13.81 1.37
CA ALA A 159 13.70 -15.16 1.06
C ALA A 159 13.77 -15.50 -0.44
N LEU A 160 13.42 -14.55 -1.32
CA LEU A 160 13.54 -14.75 -2.77
C LEU A 160 15.00 -15.01 -3.19
N ARG A 161 15.96 -14.28 -2.59
CA ARG A 161 17.39 -14.48 -2.84
C ARG A 161 17.91 -15.80 -2.33
N GLU A 162 17.51 -16.20 -1.13
CA GLU A 162 17.92 -17.47 -0.53
C GLU A 162 17.46 -18.67 -1.37
N VAL A 163 16.25 -18.62 -1.92
CA VAL A 163 15.67 -19.74 -2.70
C VAL A 163 16.16 -19.76 -4.14
N GLY A 164 16.23 -18.59 -4.80
CA GLY A 164 16.40 -18.51 -6.25
C GLY A 164 17.54 -17.61 -6.72
N GLY A 165 18.31 -17.03 -5.80
CA GLY A 165 19.28 -15.98 -6.11
C GLY A 165 18.61 -14.69 -6.58
N ARG A 166 19.38 -13.83 -7.25
CA ARG A 166 18.86 -12.54 -7.73
C ARG A 166 18.00 -12.75 -8.99
N PRO A 167 16.73 -12.29 -8.99
CA PRO A 167 15.86 -12.52 -10.13
C PRO A 167 16.23 -11.66 -11.35
N SER A 168 15.89 -12.16 -12.54
CA SER A 168 15.88 -11.37 -13.76
C SER A 168 14.60 -10.54 -13.87
N ARG A 169 14.71 -9.27 -14.26
CA ARG A 169 13.56 -8.37 -14.37
C ARG A 169 12.56 -8.87 -15.43
N PRO A 170 11.27 -9.03 -15.12
CA PRO A 170 10.27 -9.40 -16.11
C PRO A 170 10.01 -8.22 -17.06
N ALA A 171 9.72 -8.53 -18.34
CA ALA A 171 9.39 -7.53 -19.34
C ALA A 171 8.05 -6.83 -19.09
N THR A 172 7.16 -7.43 -18.30
CA THR A 172 5.84 -6.88 -17.97
C THR A 172 5.43 -7.33 -16.57
N VAL A 173 4.84 -6.43 -15.80
CA VAL A 173 4.27 -6.71 -14.48
C VAL A 173 2.76 -6.95 -14.61
N ARG A 174 2.30 -8.17 -14.30
CA ARG A 174 0.90 -8.60 -14.40
C ARG A 174 0.30 -9.03 -13.06
N SER A 175 1.14 -9.06 -12.03
CA SER A 175 0.81 -9.57 -10.71
C SER A 175 1.78 -9.02 -9.66
N ASP A 176 1.43 -9.14 -8.37
CA ASP A 176 2.35 -8.83 -7.28
C ASP A 176 3.60 -9.71 -7.29
N ALA A 177 3.50 -10.95 -7.79
CA ALA A 177 4.66 -11.82 -7.94
C ALA A 177 5.64 -11.25 -8.98
N ASP A 178 5.13 -10.84 -10.15
CA ASP A 178 5.97 -10.17 -11.16
C ASP A 178 6.55 -8.86 -10.61
N ARG A 179 5.79 -8.13 -9.79
CA ARG A 179 6.21 -6.88 -9.16
C ARG A 179 7.33 -7.11 -8.14
N ALA A 180 7.22 -8.14 -7.33
CA ALA A 180 8.27 -8.55 -6.39
C ALA A 180 9.53 -9.01 -7.12
N ILE A 181 9.39 -9.74 -8.22
CA ILE A 181 10.54 -10.13 -9.07
C ILE A 181 11.17 -8.89 -9.70
N TRP A 182 10.37 -7.95 -10.21
CA TRP A 182 10.85 -6.71 -10.82
C TRP A 182 11.64 -5.88 -9.81
N TRP A 183 11.09 -5.65 -8.61
CA TRP A 183 11.72 -4.87 -7.53
C TRP A 183 12.79 -5.64 -6.73
N GLY A 184 12.88 -6.96 -6.87
CA GLY A 184 13.98 -7.78 -6.37
C GLY A 184 15.21 -7.85 -7.29
N ALA A 185 15.04 -7.49 -8.57
CA ALA A 185 16.10 -7.52 -9.60
C ALA A 185 17.22 -6.46 -9.38
N GLU A 186 18.16 -6.36 -10.32
CA GLU A 186 19.23 -5.35 -10.29
C GLU A 186 18.74 -3.97 -10.75
N GLY A 187 19.36 -2.91 -10.21
CA GLY A 187 19.10 -1.52 -10.61
C GLY A 187 17.85 -0.88 -9.99
N ASN A 188 17.20 -1.54 -9.03
CA ASN A 188 15.98 -1.01 -8.40
C ASN A 188 16.25 0.17 -7.46
N LEU A 189 17.42 0.20 -6.81
CA LEU A 189 17.87 1.39 -6.11
C LEU A 189 17.98 2.57 -7.07
N ALA A 190 18.69 2.43 -8.18
CA ALA A 190 18.83 3.49 -9.18
C ALA A 190 17.47 3.93 -9.75
N ALA A 191 16.54 2.99 -9.98
CA ALA A 191 15.18 3.30 -10.42
C ALA A 191 14.42 4.13 -9.38
N PHE A 192 14.48 3.74 -8.10
CA PHE A 192 13.84 4.50 -7.01
C PHE A 192 14.46 5.88 -6.83
N GLU A 193 15.78 6.01 -6.89
CA GLU A 193 16.45 7.32 -6.79
C GLU A 193 16.08 8.23 -7.97
N ALA A 194 16.00 7.68 -9.19
CA ALA A 194 15.56 8.42 -10.37
C ALA A 194 14.11 8.90 -10.24
N TRP A 195 13.23 8.07 -9.68
CA TRP A 195 11.85 8.45 -9.34
C TRP A 195 11.85 9.60 -8.34
N LEU A 196 12.57 9.45 -7.23
CA LEU A 196 12.62 10.44 -6.15
C LEU A 196 13.18 11.79 -6.62
N ALA A 197 14.22 11.77 -7.45
CA ALA A 197 14.81 12.96 -8.05
C ALA A 197 13.91 13.62 -9.12
N GLY A 198 13.01 12.85 -9.73
CA GLY A 198 12.05 13.33 -10.72
C GLY A 198 10.77 13.93 -10.14
N LEU A 199 10.59 13.90 -8.81
CA LEU A 199 9.41 14.47 -8.18
C LEU A 199 9.26 15.96 -8.54
N PRO A 200 8.06 16.39 -8.97
CA PRO A 200 7.83 17.77 -9.39
C PRO A 200 8.11 18.74 -8.24
N SER A 201 8.99 19.71 -8.50
CA SER A 201 9.29 20.80 -7.57
C SER A 201 8.40 22.00 -7.90
N GLY A 202 7.32 22.22 -7.15
CA GLY A 202 6.45 23.38 -7.34
C GLY A 202 5.01 23.19 -6.87
N PRO A 203 4.21 24.27 -6.86
CA PRO A 203 2.78 24.18 -6.57
C PRO A 203 2.07 23.33 -7.62
N GLN A 204 1.11 22.52 -7.16
CA GLN A 204 0.38 21.58 -7.98
C GLN A 204 -0.45 22.32 -9.06
N ALA A 205 -0.46 21.82 -10.30
CA ALA A 205 -1.23 22.47 -11.38
C ALA A 205 -2.74 22.40 -11.13
N LEU A 206 -3.20 21.35 -10.44
CA LEU A 206 -4.57 21.17 -9.96
C LEU A 206 -4.51 20.47 -8.60
N GLU A 207 -4.95 21.14 -7.54
CA GLU A 207 -5.14 20.49 -6.24
C GLU A 207 -6.24 19.41 -6.40
N PRO A 208 -5.97 18.16 -5.99
CA PRO A 208 -6.96 17.10 -6.07
C PRO A 208 -8.16 17.45 -5.18
N ALA A 209 -9.36 17.07 -5.61
CA ALA A 209 -10.54 17.21 -4.76
C ALA A 209 -10.30 16.49 -3.43
N MET A 210 -10.45 17.24 -2.34
CA MET A 210 -10.38 16.76 -0.97
C MET A 210 -11.79 16.47 -0.48
N PHE A 211 -11.92 15.40 0.31
CA PHE A 211 -13.17 14.93 0.88
C PHE A 211 -13.01 14.78 2.40
N SER A 212 -14.08 15.04 3.12
CA SER A 212 -14.23 14.54 4.48
C SER A 212 -14.48 13.03 4.48
N TRP A 213 -14.16 12.38 5.59
CA TRP A 213 -14.46 10.97 5.82
C TRP A 213 -15.96 10.68 5.64
N LYS A 214 -16.82 11.62 6.03
CA LYS A 214 -18.27 11.50 5.86
C LYS A 214 -18.68 11.48 4.39
N GLU A 215 -18.12 12.37 3.56
CA GLU A 215 -18.40 12.40 2.12
C GLU A 215 -17.92 11.12 1.44
N LEU A 216 -16.73 10.62 1.81
CA LEU A 216 -16.23 9.35 1.31
C LEU A 216 -17.14 8.18 1.70
N LEU A 217 -17.61 8.12 2.96
CA LEU A 217 -18.55 7.09 3.39
C LEU A 217 -19.86 7.11 2.60
N VAL A 218 -20.43 8.30 2.37
CA VAL A 218 -21.71 8.46 1.65
C VAL A 218 -21.58 8.13 0.16
N SER A 219 -20.43 8.44 -0.44
CA SER A 219 -20.17 8.22 -1.88
C SER A 219 -19.63 6.82 -2.21
N SER A 220 -19.34 5.99 -1.21
CA SER A 220 -18.82 4.64 -1.42
C SER A 220 -19.94 3.60 -1.48
N SER A 221 -19.75 2.57 -2.31
CA SER A 221 -20.57 1.35 -2.28
C SER A 221 -19.88 0.29 -1.42
N PHE A 222 -20.68 -0.51 -0.71
CA PHE A 222 -20.21 -1.69 0.03
C PHE A 222 -20.93 -2.93 -0.46
N THR A 223 -20.17 -3.90 -0.93
CA THR A 223 -20.66 -5.23 -1.25
C THR A 223 -20.40 -6.15 -0.07
N GLU A 224 -21.46 -6.57 0.63
CA GLU A 224 -21.34 -7.57 1.69
C GLU A 224 -21.15 -8.98 1.09
N LEU A 225 -20.13 -9.67 1.58
CA LEU A 225 -19.67 -10.98 1.12
C LEU A 225 -19.67 -12.02 2.25
N THR A 226 -20.24 -11.69 3.41
CA THR A 226 -20.26 -12.52 4.62
C THR A 226 -20.85 -13.93 4.39
N ASP A 227 -21.87 -14.04 3.54
CA ASP A 227 -22.51 -15.31 3.18
C ASP A 227 -21.59 -16.24 2.36
N THR A 228 -20.60 -15.67 1.65
CA THR A 228 -19.63 -16.43 0.87
C THR A 228 -18.55 -17.07 1.73
N LEU A 229 -18.42 -16.69 3.01
CA LEU A 229 -17.42 -17.24 3.92
C LEU A 229 -17.69 -18.72 4.22
N PRO A 230 -16.64 -19.52 4.46
CA PRO A 230 -16.80 -20.87 5.02
C PRO A 230 -17.66 -20.82 6.29
N ALA A 231 -18.58 -21.78 6.46
CA ALA A 231 -19.55 -21.79 7.57
C ALA A 231 -18.88 -21.59 8.94
N VAL A 232 -17.78 -22.31 9.21
CA VAL A 232 -17.02 -22.19 10.46
C VAL A 232 -16.51 -20.77 10.73
N VAL A 233 -16.15 -20.01 9.69
CA VAL A 233 -15.65 -18.63 9.82
C VAL A 233 -16.82 -17.68 10.10
N ARG A 234 -17.94 -17.85 9.37
CA ARG A 234 -19.16 -17.07 9.58
C ARG A 234 -19.77 -17.32 10.97
N ASP A 235 -19.82 -18.58 11.40
CA ASP A 235 -20.37 -18.99 12.71
C ASP A 235 -19.49 -18.47 13.87
N ALA A 236 -18.21 -18.20 13.61
CA ALA A 236 -17.32 -17.51 14.53
C ALA A 236 -17.53 -15.98 14.57
N GLY A 237 -18.53 -15.45 13.87
CA GLY A 237 -18.92 -14.03 13.88
C GLY A 237 -18.12 -13.13 12.95
N TRP A 238 -17.42 -13.69 11.96
CA TRP A 238 -16.72 -12.89 10.97
C TRP A 238 -17.64 -12.38 9.86
N HIS A 239 -17.43 -11.13 9.50
CA HIS A 239 -17.99 -10.48 8.33
C HIS A 239 -16.89 -10.23 7.30
N ALA A 240 -17.28 -10.16 6.03
CA ALA A 240 -16.40 -9.78 4.94
C ALA A 240 -17.16 -8.95 3.92
N GLY A 241 -16.45 -8.06 3.25
CA GLY A 241 -17.00 -7.32 2.13
C GLY A 241 -15.96 -6.48 1.42
N ARG A 242 -16.42 -5.74 0.42
CA ARG A 242 -15.58 -4.87 -0.39
C ARG A 242 -16.20 -3.50 -0.56
N VAL A 243 -15.39 -2.48 -0.37
CA VAL A 243 -15.74 -1.09 -0.65
C VAL A 243 -15.27 -0.72 -2.05
N GLU A 244 -16.06 0.08 -2.77
CA GLU A 244 -15.66 0.75 -4.01
C GLU A 244 -16.06 2.24 -3.95
N ASN A 245 -15.25 3.12 -4.56
CA ASN A 245 -15.55 4.54 -4.64
C ASN A 245 -14.97 5.11 -5.94
N SER A 246 -15.82 5.61 -6.83
CA SER A 246 -15.42 6.09 -8.17
C SER A 246 -14.48 7.29 -8.18
N THR A 247 -14.36 7.99 -7.04
CA THR A 247 -13.45 9.12 -6.90
C THR A 247 -12.04 8.71 -6.46
N LEU A 248 -11.82 7.45 -6.06
CA LEU A 248 -10.54 6.92 -5.58
C LEU A 248 -9.91 5.97 -6.59
N VAL A 249 -8.58 5.95 -6.61
CA VAL A 249 -7.81 5.05 -7.47
C VAL A 249 -7.36 3.81 -6.68
N PRO A 250 -7.78 2.59 -7.05
CA PRO A 250 -7.32 1.37 -6.39
C PRO A 250 -5.89 0.99 -6.81
N LEU A 251 -5.27 0.06 -6.08
CA LEU A 251 -3.96 -0.50 -6.43
C LEU A 251 -4.02 -1.23 -7.79
N ILE A 252 -3.02 -1.03 -8.64
CA ILE A 252 -2.94 -1.68 -9.95
C ILE A 252 -2.19 -3.02 -9.85
N MET A 253 -2.87 -4.10 -10.24
CA MET A 253 -2.22 -5.42 -10.27
C MET A 253 -1.56 -5.76 -11.61
N ASP A 254 -2.18 -5.39 -12.73
CA ASP A 254 -1.65 -5.57 -14.09
C ASP A 254 -1.47 -4.21 -14.76
N GLU A 255 -0.21 -3.86 -15.07
CA GLU A 255 0.14 -2.59 -15.71
C GLU A 255 -0.48 -2.45 -17.13
N ARG A 256 -0.92 -3.56 -17.74
CA ARG A 256 -1.59 -3.55 -19.06
C ARG A 256 -3.10 -3.30 -18.98
N GLY A 257 -3.68 -3.38 -17.79
CA GLY A 257 -5.08 -3.09 -17.55
C GLY A 257 -5.41 -1.64 -17.93
N THR A 258 -6.69 -1.34 -18.14
CA THR A 258 -7.11 0.01 -18.58
C THR A 258 -6.65 1.09 -17.60
N MET A 259 -6.72 0.82 -16.29
CA MET A 259 -6.24 1.73 -15.25
C MET A 259 -4.71 1.84 -15.25
N GLY A 260 -4.00 0.70 -15.33
CA GLY A 260 -2.54 0.66 -15.38
C GLY A 260 -1.97 1.46 -16.54
N LYS A 261 -2.53 1.28 -17.74
CA LYS A 261 -2.18 2.08 -18.93
C LYS A 261 -2.45 3.56 -18.73
N ARG A 262 -3.62 3.93 -18.17
CA ARG A 262 -3.97 5.33 -17.94
C ARG A 262 -2.99 6.02 -17.00
N LEU A 263 -2.67 5.40 -15.86
CA LEU A 263 -1.73 5.97 -14.89
C LEU A 263 -0.30 6.00 -15.43
N THR A 264 0.13 4.93 -16.10
CA THR A 264 1.47 4.90 -16.72
C THR A 264 1.61 5.94 -17.82
N GLN A 265 0.58 6.16 -18.65
CA GLN A 265 0.60 7.18 -19.71
C GLN A 265 0.59 8.61 -19.16
N ALA A 266 -0.05 8.84 -18.01
CA ALA A 266 -0.05 10.12 -17.33
C ALA A 266 1.21 10.34 -16.47
N SER A 267 2.05 9.32 -16.30
CA SER A 267 3.21 9.37 -15.45
C SER A 267 4.39 10.06 -16.10
N TYR A 268 5.21 10.71 -15.27
CA TYR A 268 6.52 11.26 -15.69
C TYR A 268 7.62 10.18 -15.75
N HIS A 269 7.32 8.92 -15.40
CA HIS A 269 8.27 7.81 -15.43
C HIS A 269 7.65 6.51 -15.99
N GLY A 270 8.50 5.56 -16.37
CA GLY A 270 8.08 4.24 -16.86
C GLY A 270 8.10 3.10 -15.82
N LEU A 271 8.28 3.42 -14.54
CA LEU A 271 8.48 2.42 -13.47
C LEU A 271 7.14 1.87 -12.93
N PRO A 272 7.03 0.54 -12.76
CA PRO A 272 5.92 -0.04 -12.00
C PRO A 272 6.01 0.39 -10.53
N HIS A 273 4.88 0.59 -9.86
CA HIS A 273 4.91 0.86 -8.42
C HIS A 273 5.58 -0.29 -7.63
N PRO A 274 6.19 -0.01 -6.46
CA PRO A 274 6.79 -1.03 -5.59
C PRO A 274 5.75 -2.03 -5.09
N VAL A 275 6.22 -3.15 -4.54
CA VAL A 275 5.35 -4.05 -3.76
C VAL A 275 4.91 -3.32 -2.48
N LEU A 276 3.62 -3.38 -2.18
CA LEU A 276 2.91 -2.57 -1.17
C LEU A 276 1.80 -3.38 -0.49
#